data_AF-A0A7I8JBA9-F1
#
_entry.id   AF-A0A7I8JBA9-F1
#
_cell.length_a   1.000
_cell.length_b   1.000
_cell.length_c   1.000
_cell.angle_alpha   90.00
_cell.angle_beta   90.00
_cell.angle_gamma   90.00
#
_symmetry.space_group_name_H-M   'P 1'
#
loop_
_entity.id
_entity.type
_entity.pdbx_description
1 polymer ?
#
loop_
_entity_poly.entity_id
_entity_poly.type
_entity_poly.pdbx_seq_one_letter_code
_entity_poly.pdbx_strand_id
1 'polypeptide(L)'
;MTLPRIFTDPSSSLYDPLRNPAHQPPEVLDMDLGDAAPTPQRQIDLNLSIMYRQMVSNAKTAPLFMGLPYRAGDNYNPGAGSMENSPHGPVHVWVGDPKQPNGENMGVFYAAARDPVFYSHHANVDRMWQVWKKLSPRNVDFADRDWLDTSFLFYDEDGRLVRVKVKDCLEPEMLGFTYQEVNLPWLSKRATPRATPAAESRAKLLKSAGGAATFPLTLSSVACITVKRPKISRRQADKDKEEEILVVDGIEFDRTNCVKFDVYVDDTDAGEVKPDDSEFAGSFFNVPHGRGHKKKGKMETMTTTLRLGITDLLEDLKLDDDDEILVTLIPRKGRGKVKIGGVRIELSS
;
A
#
# COMPACT_ATOMS: atom_id res chain seq x y z
N MET A 1 5.65 5.60 -17.95
CA MET A 1 4.63 5.56 -16.90
C MET A 1 3.95 6.93 -16.81
N THR A 2 3.25 7.34 -17.86
CA THR A 2 2.57 8.64 -17.94
C THR A 2 1.08 8.41 -18.14
N LEU A 3 0.23 9.42 -17.94
CA LEU A 3 -1.17 9.35 -18.34
C LEU A 3 -1.25 8.96 -19.84
N PRO A 4 -2.00 7.91 -20.23
CA PRO A 4 -2.04 7.50 -21.63
C PRO A 4 -2.69 8.58 -22.50
N ARG A 5 -2.10 8.87 -23.66
CA ARG A 5 -2.51 9.99 -24.54
C ARG A 5 -3.97 9.90 -25.01
N ILE A 6 -4.56 8.70 -25.06
CA ILE A 6 -5.98 8.52 -25.40
C ILE A 6 -6.93 9.22 -24.41
N PHE A 7 -6.48 9.47 -23.19
CA PHE A 7 -7.24 10.19 -22.17
C PHE A 7 -7.01 11.70 -22.21
N THR A 8 -6.02 12.23 -22.94
CA THR A 8 -5.61 13.64 -22.83
C THR A 8 -6.29 14.59 -23.81
N ASP A 9 -6.94 14.06 -24.85
CA ASP A 9 -7.60 14.87 -25.89
C ASP A 9 -8.93 15.42 -25.38
N PRO A 10 -9.11 16.75 -25.21
CA PRO A 10 -10.36 17.33 -24.72
C PRO A 10 -11.59 17.07 -25.58
N SER A 11 -11.42 16.63 -26.84
CA SER A 11 -12.51 16.24 -27.73
C SER A 11 -12.92 14.76 -27.60
N SER A 12 -12.14 13.96 -26.88
CA SER A 12 -12.37 12.53 -26.66
C SER A 12 -13.42 12.29 -25.59
N SER A 13 -14.25 11.25 -25.75
CA SER A 13 -15.16 10.76 -24.69
C SER A 13 -14.42 10.15 -23.49
N LEU A 14 -13.11 9.91 -23.62
CA LEU A 14 -12.24 9.43 -22.54
C LEU A 14 -11.66 10.57 -21.70
N TYR A 15 -11.85 11.82 -22.09
CA TYR A 15 -11.32 12.96 -21.39
C TYR A 15 -12.12 13.30 -20.14
N ASP A 16 -11.40 13.77 -19.12
CA ASP A 16 -11.98 14.36 -17.91
C ASP A 16 -11.21 15.67 -17.61
N PRO A 17 -11.89 16.82 -17.49
CA PRO A 17 -11.25 18.08 -17.12
C PRO A 17 -10.81 18.13 -15.65
N LEU A 18 -11.35 17.28 -14.77
CA LEU A 18 -11.07 17.25 -13.34
C LEU A 18 -9.91 16.30 -13.01
N ARG A 19 -8.78 16.53 -13.69
CA ARG A 19 -7.49 15.88 -13.43
C ARG A 19 -6.44 16.90 -13.04
N ASN A 20 -5.40 16.47 -12.33
CA ASN A 20 -4.30 17.34 -11.96
C ASN A 20 -3.61 17.92 -13.22
N PRO A 21 -3.63 19.25 -13.43
CA PRO A 21 -3.04 19.86 -14.62
C PRO A 21 -1.51 19.78 -14.62
N ALA A 22 -0.86 19.62 -13.46
CA ALA A 22 0.59 19.45 -13.37
C ALA A 22 1.05 18.03 -13.76
N HIS A 23 0.13 17.07 -13.83
CA HIS A 23 0.42 15.66 -14.06
C HIS A 23 0.01 15.19 -15.47
N GLN A 24 -0.18 16.13 -16.39
CA GLN A 24 -0.37 15.81 -17.81
C GLN A 24 0.95 15.34 -18.43
N PRO A 25 0.92 14.50 -19.49
CA PRO A 25 2.13 14.10 -20.19
C PRO A 25 2.98 15.32 -20.60
N PRO A 26 4.31 15.26 -20.46
CA PRO A 26 5.12 14.05 -20.25
C PRO A 26 5.37 13.64 -18.78
N GLU A 27 4.65 14.20 -17.81
CA GLU A 27 4.90 13.94 -16.38
C GLU A 27 4.78 12.44 -16.04
N VAL A 28 5.74 11.96 -15.24
CA VAL A 28 5.83 10.56 -14.83
C VAL A 28 5.02 10.37 -13.55
N LEU A 29 4.18 9.33 -13.53
CA LEU A 29 3.44 8.90 -12.35
C LEU A 29 4.38 8.77 -11.14
N ASP A 30 3.98 9.27 -9.98
CA ASP A 30 4.61 8.95 -8.71
C ASP A 30 3.75 7.95 -7.93
N MET A 31 4.24 6.71 -7.81
CA MET A 31 3.54 5.61 -7.14
C MET A 31 3.65 5.65 -5.61
N ASP A 32 4.48 6.52 -5.05
CA ASP A 32 4.61 6.71 -3.59
C ASP A 32 4.12 8.10 -3.14
N LEU A 33 3.98 9.08 -4.05
CA LEU A 33 3.70 10.47 -3.70
C LEU A 33 4.70 11.00 -2.67
N GLY A 34 5.99 10.83 -3.00
CA GLY A 34 7.11 11.28 -2.18
C GLY A 34 7.22 12.82 -2.14
N ASP A 35 8.01 13.34 -1.20
CA ASP A 35 8.22 14.79 -1.07
C ASP A 35 9.24 15.33 -2.10
N ALA A 36 10.05 14.46 -2.69
CA ALA A 36 11.06 14.82 -3.68
C ALA A 36 10.50 14.82 -5.10
N ALA A 37 10.99 15.72 -5.96
CA ALA A 37 10.72 15.74 -7.39
C ALA A 37 11.97 15.24 -8.16
N PRO A 38 12.17 13.91 -8.28
CA PRO A 38 13.34 13.36 -8.97
C PRO A 38 13.25 13.59 -10.48
N THR A 39 14.33 13.29 -11.20
CA THR A 39 14.29 13.25 -12.67
C THR A 39 13.31 12.17 -13.15
N PRO A 40 12.71 12.31 -14.35
CA PRO A 40 11.75 11.32 -14.86
C PRO A 40 12.27 9.89 -14.88
N GLN A 41 13.54 9.68 -15.25
CA GLN A 41 14.16 8.36 -15.26
C GLN A 41 14.29 7.80 -13.84
N ARG A 42 14.68 8.64 -12.87
CA ARG A 42 14.78 8.22 -11.46
C ARG A 42 13.41 7.90 -10.88
N GLN A 43 12.35 8.64 -11.22
CA GLN A 43 10.98 8.32 -10.82
C GLN A 43 10.55 6.93 -11.34
N ILE A 44 10.91 6.59 -12.58
CA ILE A 44 10.64 5.25 -13.14
C ILE A 44 11.33 4.17 -12.31
N ASP A 45 12.61 4.34 -11.95
CA ASP A 45 13.33 3.36 -11.13
C ASP A 45 12.72 3.19 -9.72
N LEU A 46 12.29 4.29 -9.09
CA LEU A 46 11.58 4.26 -7.81
C LEU A 46 10.23 3.53 -7.94
N ASN A 47 9.44 3.84 -8.96
CA ASN A 47 8.17 3.15 -9.23
C ASN A 47 8.34 1.66 -9.45
N LEU A 48 9.38 1.24 -10.19
CA LEU A 48 9.65 -0.18 -10.39
C LEU A 48 10.03 -0.89 -9.08
N SER A 49 10.76 -0.20 -8.20
CA SER A 49 11.11 -0.73 -6.87
C SER A 49 9.90 -0.81 -5.93
N ILE A 50 8.98 0.16 -6.03
CA ILE A 50 7.67 0.09 -5.36
C ILE A 50 6.89 -1.13 -5.87
N MET A 51 6.78 -1.31 -7.19
CA MET A 51 6.08 -2.47 -7.75
C MET A 51 6.68 -3.80 -7.29
N TYR A 52 8.01 -3.95 -7.29
CA TYR A 52 8.66 -5.16 -6.76
C TYR A 52 8.25 -5.39 -5.30
N ARG A 53 8.38 -4.37 -4.45
CA ARG A 53 8.04 -4.49 -3.03
C ARG A 53 6.58 -4.88 -2.82
N GLN A 54 5.64 -4.23 -3.49
CA GLN A 54 4.20 -4.45 -3.27
C GLN A 54 3.71 -5.77 -3.88
N MET A 55 4.36 -6.29 -4.92
CA MET A 55 3.99 -7.54 -5.60
C MET A 55 4.77 -8.77 -5.10
N VAL A 56 5.92 -8.56 -4.44
CA VAL A 56 6.82 -9.64 -3.99
C VAL A 56 6.98 -9.58 -2.48
N SER A 57 7.75 -8.65 -1.94
CA SER A 57 8.14 -8.65 -0.52
C SER A 57 6.96 -8.44 0.45
N ASN A 58 6.05 -7.51 0.13
CA ASN A 58 4.84 -7.23 0.89
C ASN A 58 3.61 -8.04 0.44
N ALA A 59 3.80 -9.12 -0.34
CA ALA A 59 2.70 -9.90 -0.89
C ALA A 59 2.95 -11.42 -0.83
N LYS A 60 3.75 -11.88 0.13
CA LYS A 60 4.11 -13.30 0.25
C LYS A 60 2.97 -14.21 0.71
N THR A 61 1.92 -13.64 1.31
CA THR A 61 0.73 -14.37 1.76
C THR A 61 -0.54 -13.69 1.24
N ALA A 62 -1.64 -14.43 1.13
CA ALA A 62 -2.92 -13.87 0.68
C ALA A 62 -3.40 -12.69 1.55
N PRO A 63 -3.31 -12.71 2.91
CA PRO A 63 -3.63 -11.54 3.73
C PRO A 63 -2.77 -10.31 3.45
N LEU A 64 -1.49 -10.49 3.11
CA LEU A 64 -0.60 -9.40 2.76
C LEU A 64 -0.97 -8.78 1.40
N PHE A 65 -1.32 -9.60 0.41
CA PHE A 65 -1.67 -9.12 -0.93
C PHE A 65 -3.11 -8.58 -1.05
N MET A 66 -4.08 -9.35 -0.55
CA MET A 66 -5.52 -9.10 -0.73
C MET A 66 -6.16 -8.31 0.42
N GLY A 67 -5.49 -8.22 1.57
CA GLY A 67 -6.01 -7.58 2.77
C GLY A 67 -6.65 -8.55 3.76
N LEU A 68 -7.08 -8.00 4.90
CA LEU A 68 -7.65 -8.77 6.00
C LEU A 68 -9.13 -9.12 5.77
N PRO A 69 -9.63 -10.22 6.36
CA PRO A 69 -11.04 -10.60 6.25
C PRO A 69 -11.99 -9.49 6.71
N TYR A 70 -13.05 -9.27 5.94
CA TYR A 70 -14.17 -8.40 6.29
C TYR A 70 -15.48 -9.19 6.18
N ARG A 71 -16.18 -9.38 7.30
CA ARG A 71 -17.42 -10.15 7.39
C ARG A 71 -18.59 -9.30 7.84
N ALA A 72 -19.80 -9.82 7.63
CA ALA A 72 -21.01 -9.16 8.09
C ALA A 72 -20.99 -9.00 9.63
N GLY A 73 -21.09 -7.75 10.10
CA GLY A 73 -21.03 -7.41 11.53
C GLY A 73 -19.67 -6.87 11.98
N ASP A 74 -18.63 -6.97 11.14
CA ASP A 74 -17.32 -6.38 11.43
C ASP A 74 -17.34 -4.85 11.31
N ASN A 75 -16.36 -4.21 11.95
CA ASN A 75 -16.07 -2.81 11.71
C ASN A 75 -15.48 -2.63 10.31
N TYR A 76 -15.75 -1.48 9.68
CA TYR A 76 -15.21 -1.14 8.37
C TYR A 76 -13.66 -1.10 8.36
N ASN A 77 -13.07 -1.45 7.23
CA ASN A 77 -11.63 -1.34 6.92
C ASN A 77 -10.72 -2.15 7.85
N PRO A 78 -10.84 -3.49 7.87
CA PRO A 78 -10.06 -4.34 8.75
C PRO A 78 -8.54 -4.24 8.51
N GLY A 79 -8.11 -3.92 7.28
CA GLY A 79 -6.71 -3.74 6.90
C GLY A 79 -6.55 -4.03 5.41
N ALA A 80 -6.11 -3.02 4.64
CA ALA A 80 -5.92 -3.12 3.20
C ALA A 80 -4.73 -4.03 2.84
N GLY A 81 -4.81 -4.65 1.66
CA GLY A 81 -3.68 -5.39 1.08
C GLY A 81 -2.61 -4.45 0.52
N SER A 82 -1.46 -5.02 0.15
CA SER A 82 -0.30 -4.29 -0.36
C SER A 82 -0.68 -3.40 -1.55
N MET A 83 -1.31 -3.99 -2.57
CA MET A 83 -1.66 -3.32 -3.82
C MET A 83 -2.75 -2.26 -3.68
N GLU A 84 -3.75 -2.48 -2.81
CA GLU A 84 -4.81 -1.49 -2.52
C GLU A 84 -4.21 -0.23 -1.86
N ASN A 85 -3.23 -0.43 -1.00
CA ASN A 85 -2.55 0.63 -0.28
C ASN A 85 -1.57 1.41 -1.20
N SER A 86 -0.62 0.73 -1.83
CA SER A 86 0.28 1.31 -2.85
C SER A 86 0.56 0.27 -3.96
N PRO A 87 0.51 0.64 -5.24
CA PRO A 87 0.39 2.00 -5.79
C PRO A 87 -1.06 2.49 -6.01
N HIS A 88 -2.10 1.68 -5.76
CA HIS A 88 -3.49 2.06 -6.06
C HIS A 88 -3.89 3.42 -5.44
N GLY A 89 -3.74 3.57 -4.12
CA GLY A 89 -4.08 4.82 -3.44
C GLY A 89 -3.33 6.05 -3.96
N PRO A 90 -1.99 5.99 -4.10
CA PRO A 90 -1.18 7.03 -4.73
C PRO A 90 -1.64 7.41 -6.14
N VAL A 91 -1.98 6.45 -7.01
CA VAL A 91 -2.46 6.74 -8.38
C VAL A 91 -3.76 7.54 -8.36
N HIS A 92 -4.70 7.19 -7.49
CA HIS A 92 -5.94 7.96 -7.31
C HIS A 92 -5.66 9.45 -7.02
N VAL A 93 -4.84 9.71 -6.01
CA VAL A 93 -4.52 11.09 -5.59
C VAL A 93 -3.61 11.80 -6.58
N TRP A 94 -2.74 11.07 -7.30
CA TRP A 94 -1.91 11.64 -8.37
C TRP A 94 -2.77 12.14 -9.54
N VAL A 95 -3.79 11.39 -9.95
CA VAL A 95 -4.64 11.79 -11.09
C VAL A 95 -5.66 12.87 -10.72
N GLY A 96 -6.26 12.82 -9.52
CA GLY A 96 -7.32 13.74 -9.10
C GLY A 96 -6.90 15.22 -9.12
N ASP A 97 -7.82 16.13 -9.45
CA ASP A 97 -7.51 17.56 -9.52
C ASP A 97 -7.42 18.18 -8.11
N PRO A 98 -6.23 18.64 -7.67
CA PRO A 98 -6.07 19.23 -6.34
C PRO A 98 -6.78 20.57 -6.16
N LYS A 99 -7.34 21.16 -7.24
CA LYS A 99 -8.16 22.38 -7.18
C LYS A 99 -9.62 22.09 -6.81
N GLN A 100 -10.06 20.83 -6.91
CA GLN A 100 -11.41 20.45 -6.50
C GLN A 100 -11.50 20.32 -4.97
N PRO A 101 -12.67 20.58 -4.36
CA PRO A 101 -12.81 20.62 -2.91
C PRO A 101 -12.36 19.34 -2.18
N ASN A 102 -12.44 18.18 -2.83
CA ASN A 102 -12.04 16.89 -2.26
C ASN A 102 -11.05 16.12 -3.15
N GLY A 103 -10.49 16.74 -4.20
CA GLY A 103 -9.60 16.06 -5.15
C GLY A 103 -10.34 15.31 -6.27
N GLU A 104 -11.58 15.68 -6.57
CA GLU A 104 -12.36 15.09 -7.66
C GLU A 104 -11.61 15.16 -9.01
N ASN A 105 -11.81 14.21 -9.92
CA ASN A 105 -12.60 12.98 -9.74
C ASN A 105 -11.77 11.87 -9.07
N MET A 106 -10.65 11.46 -9.68
CA MET A 106 -9.86 10.29 -9.25
C MET A 106 -9.36 10.34 -7.79
N GLY A 107 -9.16 11.51 -7.19
CA GLY A 107 -8.59 11.64 -5.85
C GLY A 107 -9.55 11.34 -4.69
N VAL A 108 -10.82 11.02 -4.99
CA VAL A 108 -11.83 10.70 -3.96
C VAL A 108 -12.80 9.61 -4.44
N PHE A 109 -13.00 8.58 -3.62
CA PHE A 109 -13.72 7.38 -4.07
C PHE A 109 -15.17 7.61 -4.53
N TYR A 110 -15.88 8.59 -3.97
CA TYR A 110 -17.27 8.86 -4.39
C TYR A 110 -17.39 9.43 -5.81
N ALA A 111 -16.30 9.99 -6.35
CA ALA A 111 -16.25 10.64 -7.66
C ALA A 111 -15.31 9.94 -8.65
N ALA A 112 -14.41 9.08 -8.19
CA ALA A 112 -13.34 8.51 -8.99
C ALA A 112 -13.83 7.89 -10.31
N ALA A 113 -14.89 7.08 -10.27
CA ALA A 113 -15.44 6.39 -11.44
C ALA A 113 -16.13 7.30 -12.48
N ARG A 114 -16.23 8.61 -12.22
CA ARG A 114 -16.68 9.61 -13.20
C ARG A 114 -15.61 9.91 -14.25
N ASP A 115 -14.34 9.68 -13.91
CA ASP A 115 -13.23 9.76 -14.85
C ASP A 115 -13.06 8.42 -15.59
N PRO A 116 -13.13 8.38 -16.94
CA PRO A 116 -12.93 7.13 -17.70
C PRO A 116 -11.59 6.41 -17.42
N VAL A 117 -10.55 7.13 -16.98
CA VAL A 117 -9.25 6.50 -16.63
C VAL A 117 -9.34 5.59 -15.41
N PHE A 118 -10.36 5.75 -14.55
CA PHE A 118 -10.63 4.89 -13.41
C PHE A 118 -10.69 3.42 -13.80
N TYR A 119 -11.44 3.11 -14.85
CA TYR A 119 -11.62 1.73 -15.31
C TYR A 119 -10.32 1.16 -15.89
N SER A 120 -9.52 1.98 -16.58
CA SER A 120 -8.20 1.57 -17.06
C SER A 120 -7.18 1.36 -15.92
N HIS A 121 -7.28 2.16 -14.85
CA HIS A 121 -6.48 1.97 -13.64
C HIS A 121 -6.83 0.64 -12.97
N HIS A 122 -8.12 0.40 -12.72
CA HIS A 122 -8.60 -0.82 -12.08
C HIS A 122 -8.40 -2.06 -12.95
N ALA A 123 -8.41 -1.97 -14.28
CA ALA A 123 -8.01 -3.07 -15.15
C ALA A 123 -6.55 -3.49 -14.90
N ASN A 124 -5.62 -2.55 -14.67
CA ASN A 124 -4.25 -2.93 -14.32
C ASN A 124 -4.13 -3.44 -12.87
N VAL A 125 -4.98 -2.99 -11.93
CA VAL A 125 -5.06 -3.56 -10.57
C VAL A 125 -5.56 -5.01 -10.61
N ASP A 126 -6.62 -5.28 -11.37
CA ASP A 126 -7.13 -6.63 -11.61
C ASP A 126 -6.09 -7.52 -12.29
N ARG A 127 -5.38 -6.99 -13.31
CA ARG A 127 -4.22 -7.67 -13.91
C ARG A 127 -3.14 -8.03 -12.89
N MET A 128 -2.90 -7.20 -11.87
CA MET A 128 -1.89 -7.50 -10.84
C MET A 128 -2.28 -8.71 -10.00
N TRP A 129 -3.56 -8.97 -9.74
CA TRP A 129 -3.96 -10.22 -9.08
C TRP A 129 -3.52 -11.45 -9.89
N GLN A 130 -3.75 -11.43 -11.19
CA GLN A 130 -3.36 -12.52 -12.09
C GLN A 130 -1.84 -12.67 -12.22
N VAL A 131 -1.11 -11.56 -12.25
CA VAL A 131 0.35 -11.58 -12.24
C VAL A 131 0.86 -12.18 -10.92
N TRP A 132 0.33 -11.74 -9.77
CA TRP A 132 0.73 -12.22 -8.45
C TRP A 132 0.58 -13.73 -8.31
N LYS A 133 -0.56 -14.30 -8.72
CA LYS A 133 -0.79 -15.77 -8.72
C LYS A 133 0.27 -16.52 -9.54
N LYS A 134 0.76 -15.92 -10.64
CA LYS A 134 1.77 -16.51 -11.52
C LYS A 134 3.21 -16.36 -11.03
N LEU A 135 3.49 -15.49 -10.05
CA LEU A 135 4.86 -15.28 -9.56
C LEU A 135 5.40 -16.45 -8.73
N SER A 136 4.52 -17.18 -8.06
CA SER A 136 4.89 -18.24 -7.12
C SER A 136 3.73 -19.21 -6.90
N PRO A 137 3.97 -20.52 -6.80
CA PRO A 137 2.92 -21.49 -6.46
C PRO A 137 2.39 -21.32 -5.02
N ARG A 138 3.07 -20.54 -4.18
CA ARG A 138 2.59 -20.18 -2.82
C ARG A 138 1.57 -19.03 -2.84
N ASN A 139 1.47 -18.29 -3.94
CA ASN A 139 0.55 -17.17 -4.09
C ASN A 139 -0.84 -17.71 -4.45
N VAL A 140 -1.57 -18.13 -3.42
CA VAL A 140 -2.87 -18.77 -3.55
C VAL A 140 -3.98 -17.86 -3.03
N ASP A 141 -5.15 -17.91 -3.69
CA ASP A 141 -6.34 -17.20 -3.23
C ASP A 141 -6.84 -17.75 -1.88
N PHE A 142 -7.70 -16.99 -1.20
CA PHE A 142 -8.30 -17.48 0.05
C PHE A 142 -9.20 -18.70 -0.19
N ALA A 143 -8.97 -19.76 0.60
CA ALA A 143 -9.86 -20.93 0.65
C ALA A 143 -11.04 -20.74 1.62
N ASP A 144 -11.10 -19.60 2.32
CA ASP A 144 -12.13 -19.28 3.31
C ASP A 144 -13.51 -19.17 2.64
N ARG A 145 -14.50 -19.86 3.20
CA ARG A 145 -15.86 -19.89 2.65
C ARG A 145 -16.58 -18.55 2.75
N ASP A 146 -16.34 -17.77 3.80
CA ASP A 146 -16.97 -16.46 3.93
C ASP A 146 -16.49 -15.53 2.82
N TRP A 147 -15.21 -15.61 2.45
CA TRP A 147 -14.68 -14.91 1.27
C TRP A 147 -15.28 -15.43 -0.04
N LEU A 148 -15.20 -16.75 -0.29
CA LEU A 148 -15.67 -17.36 -1.54
C LEU A 148 -17.17 -17.17 -1.80
N ASP A 149 -17.99 -17.24 -0.76
CA ASP A 149 -19.45 -17.11 -0.86
C ASP A 149 -19.96 -15.67 -0.70
N THR A 150 -19.09 -14.70 -0.42
CA THR A 150 -19.42 -13.28 -0.45
C THR A 150 -20.03 -12.93 -1.80
N SER A 151 -21.14 -12.20 -1.79
CA SER A 151 -21.88 -11.86 -3.00
C SER A 151 -22.09 -10.36 -3.15
N PHE A 152 -22.02 -9.91 -4.40
CA PHE A 152 -22.28 -8.53 -4.81
C PHE A 152 -23.45 -8.49 -5.79
N LEU A 153 -24.06 -7.31 -5.94
CA LEU A 153 -25.14 -7.06 -6.88
C LEU A 153 -24.68 -6.04 -7.91
N PHE A 154 -24.78 -6.38 -9.19
CA PHE A 154 -24.47 -5.49 -10.32
C PHE A 154 -25.63 -5.52 -11.32
N TYR A 155 -25.77 -4.43 -12.08
CA TYR A 155 -26.58 -4.46 -13.29
C TYR A 155 -25.73 -4.99 -14.45
N ASP A 156 -26.29 -5.92 -15.23
CA ASP A 156 -25.69 -6.39 -16.48
C ASP A 156 -25.99 -5.44 -17.66
N GLU A 157 -25.51 -5.78 -18.85
CA GLU A 157 -25.71 -5.00 -20.08
C GLU A 157 -27.18 -4.92 -20.54
N ASP A 158 -28.03 -5.85 -20.09
CA ASP A 158 -29.47 -5.88 -20.35
C ASP A 158 -30.26 -5.10 -19.27
N GLY A 159 -29.57 -4.49 -18.30
CA GLY A 159 -30.18 -3.76 -17.19
C GLY A 159 -30.85 -4.66 -16.14
N ARG A 160 -30.48 -5.94 -16.08
CA ARG A 160 -30.97 -6.89 -15.06
C ARG A 160 -30.06 -6.86 -13.85
N LEU A 161 -30.66 -6.95 -12.66
CA LEU A 161 -29.91 -7.05 -11.42
C LEU A 161 -29.41 -8.49 -11.21
N VAL A 162 -28.10 -8.69 -11.26
CA VAL A 162 -27.43 -9.98 -11.14
C VAL A 162 -26.68 -10.07 -9.83
N ARG A 163 -26.78 -11.22 -9.16
CA ARG A 163 -25.96 -11.56 -8.00
C ARG A 163 -24.75 -12.38 -8.45
N VAL A 164 -23.56 -11.89 -8.13
CA VAL A 164 -22.28 -12.58 -8.40
C VAL A 164 -21.62 -12.96 -7.08
N LYS A 165 -20.76 -13.98 -7.09
CA LYS A 165 -19.94 -14.37 -5.93
C LYS A 165 -18.46 -14.29 -6.26
N VAL A 166 -17.64 -14.07 -5.23
CA VAL A 166 -16.18 -14.01 -5.36
C VAL A 166 -15.60 -15.27 -6.01
N LYS A 167 -16.07 -16.45 -5.60
CA LYS A 167 -15.59 -17.73 -6.16
C LYS A 167 -15.79 -17.88 -7.67
N ASP A 168 -16.71 -17.11 -8.26
CA ASP A 168 -17.02 -17.17 -9.68
C ASP A 168 -16.14 -16.23 -10.52
N CYS A 169 -15.24 -15.46 -9.90
CA CYS A 169 -14.33 -14.52 -10.58
C CYS A 169 -12.84 -14.75 -10.32
N LEU A 170 -12.45 -15.92 -9.81
CA LEU A 170 -11.04 -16.23 -9.49
C LEU A 170 -10.14 -16.39 -10.73
N GLU A 171 -10.73 -16.83 -11.84
CA GLU A 171 -10.05 -17.06 -13.12
C GLU A 171 -10.72 -16.19 -14.21
N PRO A 172 -10.00 -15.22 -14.80
CA PRO A 172 -10.59 -14.29 -15.77
C PRO A 172 -11.04 -15.00 -17.06
N GLU A 173 -10.42 -16.13 -17.41
CA GLU A 173 -10.82 -16.94 -18.57
C GLU A 173 -12.24 -17.50 -18.41
N MET A 174 -12.69 -17.77 -17.18
CA MET A 174 -14.08 -18.19 -16.90
C MET A 174 -15.07 -17.04 -17.09
N LEU A 175 -14.60 -15.80 -17.06
CA LEU A 175 -15.36 -14.59 -17.36
C LEU A 175 -15.21 -14.17 -18.84
N GLY A 176 -14.51 -14.95 -19.65
CA GLY A 176 -14.36 -14.70 -21.09
C GLY A 176 -13.34 -13.63 -21.46
N PHE A 177 -12.40 -13.27 -20.56
CA PHE A 177 -11.33 -12.33 -20.87
C PHE A 177 -9.97 -12.78 -20.34
N THR A 178 -8.91 -12.13 -20.83
CA THR A 178 -7.56 -12.22 -20.25
C THR A 178 -6.77 -10.96 -20.62
N TYR A 179 -5.58 -10.79 -20.07
CA TYR A 179 -4.72 -9.64 -20.37
C TYR A 179 -3.65 -9.99 -21.40
N GLN A 180 -3.36 -9.04 -22.29
CA GLN A 180 -2.18 -9.13 -23.15
C GLN A 180 -0.91 -9.27 -22.27
N GLU A 181 -0.06 -10.24 -22.60
CA GLU A 181 1.23 -10.40 -21.97
C GLU A 181 2.15 -9.26 -22.36
N VAL A 182 2.72 -8.61 -21.34
CA VAL A 182 3.68 -7.52 -21.49
C VAL A 182 4.79 -7.71 -20.46
N ASN A 183 5.98 -7.19 -20.77
CA ASN A 183 7.14 -7.30 -19.90
C ASN A 183 6.84 -6.75 -18.50
N LEU A 184 7.41 -7.41 -17.48
CA LEU A 184 7.33 -7.01 -16.08
C LEU A 184 8.71 -6.48 -15.61
N PRO A 185 9.10 -5.25 -16.02
CA PRO A 185 10.45 -4.72 -15.76
C PRO A 185 10.78 -4.51 -14.28
N TRP A 186 9.77 -4.58 -13.40
CA TRP A 186 9.94 -4.46 -11.97
C TRP A 186 10.41 -5.77 -11.30
N LEU A 187 10.33 -6.93 -11.96
CA LEU A 187 10.75 -8.21 -11.36
C LEU A 187 12.22 -8.25 -10.94
N SER A 188 13.08 -7.45 -11.59
CA SER A 188 14.51 -7.36 -11.27
C SER A 188 14.87 -6.12 -10.45
N LYS A 189 13.89 -5.48 -9.80
CA LYS A 189 14.05 -4.19 -9.11
C LYS A 189 13.85 -4.33 -7.60
N ARG A 190 14.38 -5.42 -7.02
CA ARG A 190 14.49 -5.57 -5.57
C ARG A 190 15.28 -4.39 -5.01
N ALA A 191 14.82 -3.86 -3.88
CA ALA A 191 15.51 -2.82 -3.14
C ALA A 191 16.91 -3.30 -2.70
N THR A 192 17.81 -2.37 -2.48
CA THR A 192 19.16 -2.66 -1.98
C THR A 192 19.39 -1.94 -0.68
N PRO A 193 20.08 -2.56 0.30
CA PRO A 193 20.38 -1.89 1.55
C PRO A 193 21.28 -0.68 1.27
N ARG A 194 21.06 0.43 1.98
CA ARG A 194 22.06 1.50 1.96
C ARG A 194 23.36 0.99 2.60
N ALA A 195 24.44 1.73 2.38
CA ALA A 195 25.72 1.39 2.99
C ALA A 195 25.54 1.21 4.51
N THR A 196 26.08 0.11 5.05
CA THR A 196 25.89 -0.24 6.46
C THR A 196 26.21 0.96 7.37
N PRO A 197 25.25 1.44 8.16
CA PRO A 197 25.47 2.52 9.10
C PRO A 197 26.54 2.13 10.12
N ALA A 198 27.31 3.09 10.63
CA ALA A 198 28.26 2.81 11.69
C ALA A 198 27.50 2.26 12.92
N ALA A 199 27.98 1.14 13.49
CA ALA A 199 27.34 0.48 14.64
C ALA A 199 27.05 1.45 15.82
N GLU A 200 27.83 2.51 15.94
CA GLU A 200 27.64 3.58 16.92
C GLU A 200 26.36 4.42 16.68
N SER A 201 26.02 4.73 15.43
CA SER A 201 24.81 5.48 15.07
C SER A 201 23.55 4.70 15.43
N ARG A 202 23.55 3.40 15.09
CA ARG A 202 22.48 2.46 15.44
C ARG A 202 22.29 2.33 16.96
N ALA A 203 23.38 2.09 17.69
CA ALA A 203 23.33 1.97 19.15
C ALA A 203 22.82 3.26 19.82
N LYS A 204 23.16 4.44 19.28
CA LYS A 204 22.65 5.73 19.77
C LYS A 204 21.14 5.88 19.53
N LEU A 205 20.66 5.51 18.34
CA LEU A 205 19.25 5.58 18.00
C LEU A 205 18.41 4.61 18.84
N LEU A 206 18.85 3.36 18.99
CA LEU A 206 18.22 2.38 19.87
C LEU A 206 18.16 2.87 21.32
N LYS A 207 19.22 3.49 21.84
CA LYS A 207 19.20 4.11 23.17
C LYS A 207 18.22 5.28 23.28
N SER A 208 18.10 6.10 22.23
CA SER A 208 17.16 7.22 22.20
C SER A 208 15.69 6.77 22.05
N ALA A 209 15.47 5.66 21.36
CA ALA A 209 14.18 4.99 21.21
C ALA A 209 13.87 4.03 22.37
N GLY A 210 14.84 3.76 23.25
CA GLY A 210 14.78 2.76 24.32
C GLY A 210 13.85 3.08 25.49
N GLY A 211 13.10 4.20 25.43
CA GLY A 211 11.89 4.35 26.23
C GLY A 211 10.74 3.64 25.51
N ALA A 212 10.02 2.74 26.21
CA ALA A 212 8.84 2.11 25.63
C ALA A 212 7.93 3.18 25.02
N ALA A 213 7.71 3.14 23.71
CA ALA A 213 6.84 4.08 23.04
C ALA A 213 5.46 4.03 23.70
N THR A 214 4.99 5.17 24.22
CA THR A 214 3.68 5.23 24.87
C THR A 214 2.60 5.29 23.80
N PHE A 215 1.76 4.26 23.76
CA PHE A 215 0.59 4.22 22.88
C PHE A 215 -0.70 4.59 23.64
N PRO A 216 -1.69 5.21 22.98
CA PRO A 216 -1.70 5.59 21.57
C PRO A 216 -0.77 6.78 21.27
N LEU A 217 -0.02 6.69 20.18
CA LEU A 217 0.93 7.70 19.72
C LEU A 217 0.27 8.57 18.64
N THR A 218 0.26 9.89 18.82
CA THR A 218 -0.15 10.81 17.73
C THR A 218 1.04 11.09 16.82
N LEU A 219 0.92 10.78 15.53
CA LEU A 219 2.03 10.88 14.56
C LEU A 219 2.13 12.30 13.98
N SER A 220 2.59 13.26 14.79
CA SER A 220 2.84 14.66 14.39
C SER A 220 4.24 14.91 13.83
N SER A 221 5.21 14.08 14.18
CA SER A 221 6.60 14.13 13.77
C SER A 221 7.14 12.71 13.57
N VAL A 222 8.41 12.58 13.16
CA VAL A 222 9.11 11.30 13.12
C VAL A 222 9.03 10.62 14.49
N ALA A 223 8.71 9.33 14.49
CA ALA A 223 8.69 8.50 15.70
C ALA A 223 9.56 7.27 15.48
N CYS A 224 10.47 7.02 16.40
CA CYS A 224 11.35 5.85 16.40
C CYS A 224 10.92 4.92 17.54
N ILE A 225 10.71 3.64 17.23
CA ILE A 225 10.11 2.64 18.12
C ILE A 225 10.96 1.38 18.04
N THR A 226 11.49 0.92 19.17
CA THR A 226 12.14 -0.38 19.25
C THR A 226 11.08 -1.48 19.36
N VAL A 227 11.14 -2.49 18.48
CA VAL A 227 10.15 -3.56 18.38
C VAL A 227 10.84 -4.91 18.53
N LYS A 228 10.38 -5.71 19.51
CA LYS A 228 10.88 -7.07 19.72
C LYS A 228 10.39 -8.01 18.63
N ARG A 229 11.29 -8.88 18.19
CA ARG A 229 11.01 -9.93 17.23
C ARG A 229 10.56 -11.20 17.95
N PRO A 230 9.57 -11.94 17.39
CA PRO A 230 9.06 -13.17 18.01
C PRO A 230 10.06 -14.33 17.92
N LYS A 231 10.93 -14.33 16.90
CA LYS A 231 11.94 -15.37 16.67
C LYS A 231 13.11 -14.80 15.86
N ILE A 232 14.33 -15.12 16.27
CA ILE A 232 15.58 -14.74 15.59
C ILE A 232 16.22 -15.96 14.92
N SER A 233 17.23 -15.72 14.08
CA SER A 233 18.06 -16.74 13.44
C SER A 233 17.24 -17.85 12.76
N ARG A 234 16.14 -17.46 12.11
CA ARG A 234 15.20 -18.40 11.48
C ARG A 234 15.87 -19.12 10.32
N ARG A 235 15.72 -20.44 10.26
CA ARG A 235 16.21 -21.24 9.12
C ARG A 235 15.41 -20.93 7.86
N GLN A 236 16.02 -21.08 6.68
CA GLN A 236 15.33 -20.87 5.39
C GLN A 236 14.01 -21.65 5.29
N ALA A 237 13.99 -22.91 5.72
CA ALA A 237 12.79 -23.75 5.71
C ALA A 237 11.66 -23.23 6.63
N ASP A 238 11.98 -22.47 7.68
CA ASP A 238 10.97 -21.82 8.53
C ASP A 238 10.48 -20.52 7.85
N LYS A 239 11.37 -19.75 7.22
CA LYS A 239 11.05 -18.54 6.44
C LYS A 239 10.19 -18.83 5.21
N ASP A 240 10.37 -20.00 4.60
CA ASP A 240 9.58 -20.47 3.47
C ASP A 240 8.14 -20.86 3.81
N LYS A 241 7.84 -21.05 5.10
CA LYS A 241 6.54 -21.47 5.62
C LYS A 241 5.77 -20.35 6.31
N GLU A 242 6.48 -19.42 6.93
CA GLU A 242 5.88 -18.31 7.67
C GLU A 242 6.58 -17.01 7.27
N GLU A 243 5.83 -15.97 6.95
CA GLU A 243 6.35 -14.64 6.76
C GLU A 243 6.48 -13.92 8.12
N GLU A 244 7.59 -13.21 8.34
CA GLU A 244 7.70 -12.25 9.44
C GLU A 244 7.05 -10.93 9.02
N ILE A 245 6.02 -10.50 9.74
CA ILE A 245 5.17 -9.37 9.38
C ILE A 245 5.29 -8.28 10.45
N LEU A 246 5.69 -7.08 10.02
CA LEU A 246 5.56 -5.86 10.81
C LEU A 246 4.12 -5.36 10.74
N VAL A 247 3.50 -5.19 11.90
CA VAL A 247 2.12 -4.72 12.04
C VAL A 247 2.11 -3.39 12.76
N VAL A 248 1.57 -2.37 12.08
CA VAL A 248 1.20 -1.08 12.68
C VAL A 248 -0.30 -1.14 12.93
N ASP A 249 -0.69 -1.20 14.20
CA ASP A 249 -2.06 -1.49 14.62
C ASP A 249 -2.74 -0.26 15.21
N GLY A 250 -4.07 -0.27 15.21
CA GLY A 250 -4.89 0.81 15.75
C GLY A 250 -4.64 2.15 15.07
N ILE A 251 -4.47 2.16 13.73
CA ILE A 251 -4.28 3.37 12.94
C ILE A 251 -5.61 4.11 12.90
N GLU A 252 -5.80 5.08 13.79
CA GLU A 252 -7.00 5.90 13.92
C GLU A 252 -6.83 7.23 13.18
N PHE A 253 -7.74 7.54 12.27
CA PHE A 253 -7.76 8.80 11.53
C PHE A 253 -9.16 9.12 11.00
N ASP A 254 -9.35 10.36 10.53
CA ASP A 254 -10.57 10.76 9.83
C ASP A 254 -10.46 10.45 8.33
N ARG A 255 -11.35 9.58 7.85
CA ARG A 255 -11.36 9.01 6.49
C ARG A 255 -11.53 10.01 5.35
N THR A 256 -11.93 11.25 5.63
CA THR A 256 -11.98 12.29 4.58
C THR A 256 -10.62 12.94 4.35
N ASN A 257 -9.60 12.63 5.16
CA ASN A 257 -8.26 13.14 4.97
C ASN A 257 -7.44 12.21 4.08
N CYS A 258 -6.66 12.81 3.18
CA CYS A 258 -5.54 12.12 2.56
C CYS A 258 -4.44 11.98 3.63
N VAL A 259 -4.14 10.74 4.00
CA VAL A 259 -3.16 10.41 5.04
C VAL A 259 -2.10 9.51 4.43
N LYS A 260 -0.83 9.81 4.72
CA LYS A 260 0.30 8.97 4.37
C LYS A 260 1.35 9.03 5.46
N PHE A 261 1.88 7.88 5.86
CA PHE A 261 3.14 7.81 6.59
C PHE A 261 3.97 6.64 6.06
N ASP A 262 5.28 6.84 6.08
CA ASP A 262 6.25 5.84 5.63
C ASP A 262 6.75 5.06 6.85
N VAL A 263 7.11 3.79 6.62
CA VAL A 263 7.64 2.89 7.62
C VAL A 263 9.02 2.45 7.18
N TYR A 264 10.00 2.70 8.04
CA TYR A 264 11.37 2.28 7.85
C TYR A 264 11.79 1.30 8.94
N VAL A 265 12.68 0.39 8.58
CA VAL A 265 13.33 -0.52 9.51
C VAL A 265 14.83 -0.26 9.48
N ASP A 266 15.38 -0.01 10.67
CA ASP A 266 16.80 0.23 10.92
C ASP A 266 17.44 1.35 10.09
N ASP A 267 16.64 2.37 9.75
CA ASP A 267 17.12 3.64 9.21
C ASP A 267 17.98 4.37 10.26
N THR A 268 19.30 4.21 10.15
CA THR A 268 20.25 4.73 11.13
C THR A 268 21.25 5.73 10.55
N ASP A 269 21.02 6.15 9.30
CA ASP A 269 21.82 7.15 8.59
C ASP A 269 21.12 8.51 8.51
N ALA A 270 21.91 9.57 8.30
CA ALA A 270 21.39 10.92 8.09
C ALA A 270 20.83 11.16 6.67
N GLY A 271 21.04 10.21 5.75
CA GLY A 271 20.53 10.29 4.37
C GLY A 271 19.04 10.02 4.30
N GLU A 272 18.35 10.66 3.36
CA GLU A 272 16.92 10.41 3.17
C GLU A 272 16.71 9.08 2.45
N VAL A 273 16.10 8.11 3.14
CA VAL A 273 15.72 6.80 2.59
C VAL A 273 14.75 6.98 1.41
N LYS A 274 14.93 6.17 0.36
CA LYS A 274 14.14 6.14 -0.86
C LYS A 274 13.41 4.80 -1.03
N PRO A 275 12.39 4.75 -1.91
CA PRO A 275 11.69 3.51 -2.19
C PRO A 275 12.53 2.35 -2.74
N ASP A 276 13.74 2.58 -3.24
CA ASP A 276 14.66 1.53 -3.68
C ASP A 276 15.71 1.12 -2.63
N ASP A 277 15.62 1.67 -1.43
CA ASP A 277 16.43 1.26 -0.28
C ASP A 277 15.73 0.14 0.51
N SER A 278 16.46 -0.86 0.98
CA SER A 278 15.88 -1.98 1.74
C SER A 278 15.28 -1.53 3.06
N GLU A 279 15.79 -0.48 3.70
CA GLU A 279 15.24 0.09 4.93
C GLU A 279 13.80 0.59 4.77
N PHE A 280 13.35 0.94 3.56
CA PHE A 280 11.96 1.30 3.30
C PHE A 280 11.09 0.05 3.26
N ALA A 281 10.34 -0.20 4.32
CA ALA A 281 9.43 -1.35 4.44
C ALA A 281 8.11 -1.12 3.68
N GLY A 282 7.70 0.14 3.53
CA GLY A 282 6.49 0.54 2.81
C GLY A 282 5.83 1.76 3.44
N SER A 283 4.58 2.02 3.07
CA SER A 283 3.82 3.19 3.51
C SER A 283 2.42 2.76 3.91
N PHE A 284 1.78 3.47 4.84
CA PHE A 284 0.32 3.50 4.94
C PHE A 284 -0.20 4.64 4.07
N PHE A 285 -1.29 4.43 3.34
CA PHE A 285 -1.95 5.43 2.52
C PHE A 285 -3.47 5.33 2.63
N ASN A 286 -4.14 6.48 2.78
CA ASN A 286 -5.59 6.58 2.70
C ASN A 286 -6.00 7.56 1.59
N VAL A 287 -6.79 7.06 0.63
CA VAL A 287 -7.54 7.90 -0.29
C VAL A 287 -8.77 8.44 0.45
N PRO A 288 -9.05 9.76 0.40
CA PRO A 288 -10.25 10.32 0.99
C PRO A 288 -11.54 9.58 0.56
N HIS A 289 -12.38 9.25 1.55
CA HIS A 289 -13.69 8.65 1.30
C HIS A 289 -14.85 9.46 1.90
N GLY A 290 -15.75 9.90 1.02
CA GLY A 290 -17.07 10.47 1.37
C GLY A 290 -17.05 11.96 1.71
N ARG A 291 -18.24 12.50 1.97
CA ARG A 291 -18.44 13.84 2.54
C ARG A 291 -18.57 13.65 4.05
N GLY A 292 -17.70 14.27 4.86
CA GLY A 292 -17.60 14.00 6.30
C GLY A 292 -18.94 13.91 7.02
N HIS A 293 -19.40 12.70 7.32
CA HIS A 293 -20.60 12.48 8.12
C HIS A 293 -20.23 12.70 9.58
N LYS A 294 -20.81 13.73 10.20
CA LYS A 294 -20.65 13.99 11.63
C LYS A 294 -21.68 13.18 12.41
N LYS A 295 -21.23 12.22 13.22
CA LYS A 295 -22.09 11.56 14.20
C LYS A 295 -21.96 12.29 15.53
N LYS A 296 -23.07 12.88 16.01
CA LYS A 296 -23.11 13.67 17.27
C LYS A 296 -22.04 14.79 17.33
N GLY A 297 -21.81 15.48 16.21
CA GLY A 297 -20.89 16.63 16.14
C GLY A 297 -19.40 16.28 16.01
N LYS A 298 -19.00 15.00 16.07
CA LYS A 298 -17.64 14.55 15.79
C LYS A 298 -17.55 13.91 14.40
N MET A 299 -16.45 14.12 13.69
CA MET A 299 -16.17 13.38 12.46
C MET A 299 -15.97 11.92 12.79
N GLU A 300 -16.52 11.06 11.92
CA GLU A 300 -16.35 9.61 12.02
C GLU A 300 -14.88 9.26 11.78
N THR A 301 -14.22 8.81 12.84
CA THR A 301 -12.87 8.24 12.74
C THR A 301 -12.97 6.77 12.35
N MET A 302 -11.94 6.31 11.67
CA MET A 302 -11.77 4.93 11.24
C MET A 302 -10.52 4.38 11.89
N THR A 303 -10.56 3.10 12.24
CA THR A 303 -9.41 2.38 12.78
C THR A 303 -9.09 1.23 11.85
N THR A 304 -7.83 1.10 11.45
CA THR A 304 -7.35 0.05 10.56
C THR A 304 -5.94 -0.41 10.97
N THR A 305 -5.35 -1.33 10.22
CA THR A 305 -3.99 -1.81 10.41
C THR A 305 -3.21 -1.81 9.10
N LEU A 306 -1.90 -1.57 9.19
CA LEU A 306 -0.94 -1.78 8.12
C LEU A 306 -0.10 -3.02 8.44
N ARG A 307 0.10 -3.87 7.43
CA ARG A 307 0.89 -5.11 7.53
C ARG A 307 1.94 -5.10 6.42
N LEU A 308 3.21 -5.30 6.77
CA LEU A 308 4.33 -5.28 5.85
C LEU A 308 5.15 -6.56 6.04
N GLY A 309 5.46 -7.26 4.95
CA GLY A 309 6.36 -8.42 4.98
C GLY A 309 7.80 -7.92 5.12
N ILE A 310 8.50 -8.37 6.15
CA ILE A 310 9.85 -7.88 6.48
C ILE A 310 10.92 -8.96 6.40
N THR A 311 10.60 -10.21 6.02
CA THR A 311 11.62 -11.28 5.97
C THR A 311 12.75 -10.96 4.98
N ASP A 312 12.41 -10.51 3.75
CA ASP A 312 13.41 -10.12 2.75
C ASP A 312 14.25 -8.92 3.22
N LEU A 313 13.59 -7.98 3.90
CA LEU A 313 14.21 -6.77 4.42
C LEU A 313 15.21 -7.09 5.52
N LEU A 314 14.84 -7.98 6.47
CA LEU A 314 15.71 -8.40 7.56
C LEU A 314 16.97 -9.12 7.04
N GLU A 315 16.82 -9.90 5.96
CA GLU A 315 17.95 -10.53 5.27
C GLU A 315 18.87 -9.50 4.60
N ASP A 316 18.30 -8.55 3.85
CA ASP A 316 19.05 -7.49 3.17
C ASP A 316 19.87 -6.65 4.16
N LEU A 317 19.29 -6.34 5.32
CA LEU A 317 19.90 -5.55 6.38
C LEU A 317 20.76 -6.37 7.36
N LYS A 318 20.81 -7.70 7.20
CA LYS A 318 21.54 -8.62 8.09
C LYS A 318 21.09 -8.53 9.56
N LEU A 319 19.79 -8.41 9.78
CA LEU A 319 19.16 -8.28 11.10
C LEU A 319 18.57 -9.59 11.61
N ASP A 320 18.84 -10.72 10.95
CA ASP A 320 18.25 -12.03 11.28
C ASP A 320 18.49 -12.45 12.74
N ASP A 321 19.65 -12.11 13.30
CA ASP A 321 20.07 -12.50 14.65
C ASP A 321 19.69 -11.47 15.74
N ASP A 322 19.16 -10.32 15.35
CA ASP A 322 18.81 -9.25 16.28
C ASP A 322 17.45 -9.51 16.93
N ASP A 323 17.37 -9.43 18.26
CA ASP A 323 16.16 -9.67 19.04
C ASP A 323 15.17 -8.49 19.00
N GLU A 324 15.67 -7.30 18.70
CA GLU A 324 14.90 -6.09 18.49
C GLU A 324 15.36 -5.34 17.24
N ILE A 325 14.41 -4.65 16.59
CA ILE A 325 14.69 -3.77 15.46
C ILE A 325 14.15 -2.37 15.73
N LEU A 326 14.77 -1.37 15.12
CA LEU A 326 14.28 0.00 15.13
C LEU A 326 13.26 0.19 14.01
N VAL A 327 12.04 0.60 14.35
CA VAL A 327 11.00 1.00 13.40
C VAL A 327 10.82 2.50 13.45
N THR A 328 10.96 3.16 12.29
CA THR A 328 10.77 4.61 12.17
C THR A 328 9.50 4.89 11.36
N LEU A 329 8.57 5.65 11.95
CA LEU A 329 7.36 6.12 11.30
C LEU A 329 7.52 7.60 10.92
N ILE A 330 7.40 7.93 9.64
CA ILE A 330 7.54 9.29 9.13
C ILE A 330 6.22 9.79 8.54
N PRO A 331 5.53 10.77 9.15
CA PRO A 331 4.28 11.30 8.60
C PRO A 331 4.55 12.21 7.39
N ARG A 332 4.03 11.80 6.23
CA ARG A 332 4.17 12.51 4.94
C ARG A 332 2.96 13.39 4.65
N LYS A 333 1.74 12.84 4.77
CA LYS A 333 0.47 13.57 4.58
C LYS A 333 -0.42 13.41 5.82
N GLY A 334 -1.05 14.49 6.24
CA GLY A 334 -1.91 14.50 7.42
C GLY A 334 -1.15 14.43 8.75
N ARG A 335 -0.01 15.13 8.87
CA ARG A 335 0.75 15.23 10.13
C ARG A 335 -0.16 15.59 11.31
N GLY A 336 -0.10 14.80 12.38
CA GLY A 336 -0.91 14.98 13.58
C GLY A 336 -2.38 14.56 13.44
N LYS A 337 -2.80 14.03 12.28
CA LYS A 337 -4.16 13.52 12.03
C LYS A 337 -4.29 12.01 12.20
N VAL A 338 -3.20 11.33 12.55
CA VAL A 338 -3.13 9.88 12.74
C VAL A 338 -2.72 9.58 14.16
N LYS A 339 -3.43 8.64 14.79
CA LYS A 339 -2.97 7.97 16.00
C LYS A 339 -2.64 6.53 15.69
N ILE A 340 -1.59 6.01 16.32
CA ILE A 340 -1.15 4.63 16.23
C ILE A 340 -1.43 3.97 17.58
N GLY A 341 -2.10 2.82 17.58
CA GLY A 341 -2.42 2.04 18.78
C GLY A 341 -1.30 1.10 19.22
N GLY A 342 -0.45 0.66 18.29
CA GLY A 342 0.71 -0.17 18.61
C GLY A 342 1.54 -0.51 17.39
N VAL A 343 2.78 -0.98 17.62
CA VAL A 343 3.66 -1.56 16.59
C VAL A 343 4.22 -2.86 17.14
N ARG A 344 4.15 -3.93 16.36
CA ARG A 344 4.56 -5.29 16.76
C ARG A 344 4.94 -6.12 15.55
N ILE A 345 5.62 -7.24 15.79
CA ILE A 345 5.98 -8.21 14.75
C ILE A 345 5.30 -9.55 15.06
N GLU A 346 4.76 -10.20 14.04
CA GLU A 346 4.18 -11.54 14.16
C GLU A 346 4.69 -12.46 13.05
N LEU A 347 4.49 -13.77 13.23
CA LEU A 347 4.69 -14.78 12.19
C LEU A 347 3.33 -15.16 11.61
N SER A 348 3.22 -15.20 10.28
CA SER A 348 2.00 -15.62 9.58
C SER A 348 2.34 -16.67 8.53
N SER A 349 1.65 -17.80 8.55
CA SER A 349 1.65 -18.78 7.47
C SER A 349 0.91 -18.29 6.24
#